data_AF-A0A2Z6QSB2-F1
#
_entry.id   AF-A0A2Z6QSB2-F1
#
_cell.length_a   1.000
_cell.length_b   1.000
_cell.length_c   1.000
_cell.angle_alpha   90.00
_cell.angle_beta   90.00
_cell.angle_gamma   90.00
#
_symmetry.space_group_name_H-M   'P 1'
#
loop_
_entity.id
_entity.type
_entity.pdbx_description
1 polymer ?
#
loop_
_entity_poly.entity_id
_entity_poly.type
_entity_poly.pdbx_seq_one_letter_code
_entity_poly.pdbx_strand_id
1 'polypeptide(L)'
;MTEIYCVKCKKKTETSSEVHDMTDKGRYRIHGDCIICGTHKNTLTGENWEVKTHSKKEILDAKRKRKKTAMNKKAKKLGLKILDANENVQTYIKRYLRNATKEG
;
A
#
# COMPACT_ATOMS: atom_id res chain seq x y z
N MET A 1 -21.00 13.26 -1.00
CA MET A 1 -19.74 13.49 -0.29
C MET A 1 -19.01 12.17 -0.21
N THR A 2 -17.83 12.05 -0.78
CA THR A 2 -17.14 10.76 -0.92
C THR A 2 -16.40 10.38 0.37
N GLU A 3 -16.56 9.13 0.81
CA GLU A 3 -15.83 8.59 1.96
C GLU A 3 -14.42 8.16 1.57
N ILE A 4 -13.43 8.92 2.04
CA ILE A 4 -12.01 8.63 1.80
C ILE A 4 -11.34 8.31 3.14
N TYR A 5 -10.41 7.36 3.11
CA TYR A 5 -9.60 7.01 4.29
C TYR A 5 -8.75 8.19 4.73
N CYS A 6 -8.90 8.61 5.98
CA CYS A 6 -8.05 9.62 6.59
C CYS A 6 -6.88 8.97 7.31
N VAL A 7 -5.65 9.34 6.94
CA VAL A 7 -4.43 8.83 7.60
C VAL A 7 -4.35 9.26 9.07
N LYS A 8 -4.82 10.47 9.40
CA LYS A 8 -4.82 11.01 10.76
C LYS A 8 -5.89 10.36 11.65
N CYS A 9 -7.13 10.25 11.16
CA CYS A 9 -8.23 9.60 11.90
C CYS A 9 -8.17 8.06 11.85
N LYS A 10 -7.35 7.49 10.96
CA LYS A 10 -7.20 6.05 10.71
C LYS A 10 -8.50 5.31 10.33
N LYS A 11 -9.49 6.03 9.82
CA LYS A 11 -10.80 5.50 9.38
C LYS A 11 -11.28 6.20 8.12
N LYS A 12 -12.26 5.61 7.44
CA LYS A 12 -13.00 6.31 6.37
C LYS A 12 -13.82 7.44 6.99
N THR A 13 -13.83 8.56 6.30
CA THR A 13 -14.47 9.80 6.74
C THR A 13 -14.94 10.54 5.50
N GLU A 14 -16.05 11.26 5.63
CA GLU A 14 -16.52 12.16 4.58
C GLU A 14 -15.47 13.23 4.25
N THR A 15 -15.55 13.72 3.01
CA THR A 15 -14.54 14.61 2.43
C THR A 15 -15.18 15.93 2.04
N SER A 16 -14.76 17.03 2.68
CA SER A 16 -15.14 18.39 2.29
C SER A 16 -14.24 18.89 1.15
N SER A 17 -14.66 19.95 0.45
CA SER A 17 -13.88 20.54 -0.65
C SER A 17 -13.45 19.51 -1.70
N GLU A 18 -14.38 18.61 -2.04
CA GLU A 18 -14.12 17.48 -2.93
C GLU A 18 -13.87 17.97 -4.36
N VAL A 19 -12.74 17.55 -4.93
CA VAL A 19 -12.35 17.84 -6.31
C VAL A 19 -12.07 16.52 -7.02
N HIS A 20 -12.59 16.40 -8.24
CA HIS A 20 -12.39 15.27 -9.13
C HIS A 20 -11.45 15.72 -10.24
N ASP A 21 -10.28 15.13 -10.30
CA ASP A 21 -9.26 15.50 -11.28
C ASP A 21 -8.52 14.29 -11.84
N MET A 22 -7.78 14.53 -12.91
CA MET A 22 -6.90 13.54 -13.51
C MET A 22 -5.46 13.94 -13.22
N THR A 23 -4.66 13.00 -12.70
CA THR A 23 -3.23 13.24 -12.53
C THR A 23 -2.56 13.45 -13.88
N ASP A 24 -1.40 14.11 -13.89
CA ASP A 24 -0.45 14.18 -15.01
C ASP A 24 -0.23 12.85 -15.76
N LYS A 25 -0.32 11.72 -15.05
CA LYS A 25 -0.16 10.35 -15.57
C LYS A 25 -1.45 9.70 -16.05
N GLY A 26 -2.52 10.46 -16.29
CA GLY A 26 -3.80 9.97 -16.81
C GLY A 26 -4.61 9.11 -15.83
N ARG A 27 -4.41 9.27 -14.52
CA ARG A 27 -5.15 8.51 -13.49
C ARG A 27 -6.21 9.38 -12.85
N TYR A 28 -7.41 8.84 -12.73
CA TYR A 28 -8.53 9.46 -12.03
C TYR A 28 -8.25 9.52 -10.52
N ARG A 29 -8.54 10.67 -9.92
CA ARG A 29 -8.30 10.95 -8.50
C ARG A 29 -9.41 11.80 -7.92
N ILE A 30 -9.81 11.46 -6.70
CA ILE A 30 -10.63 12.33 -5.86
C ILE A 30 -9.75 12.84 -4.72
N HIS A 31 -9.75 14.15 -4.49
CA HIS A 31 -9.07 14.76 -3.35
C HIS A 31 -9.94 15.78 -2.63
N GLY A 32 -9.58 16.10 -1.40
CA GLY A 32 -10.29 17.06 -0.55
C GLY A 32 -9.85 16.92 0.91
N ASP A 33 -10.61 17.48 1.84
CA ASP A 33 -10.19 17.56 3.24
C ASP A 33 -11.05 16.69 4.16
N CYS A 34 -10.45 16.20 5.24
CA CYS A 34 -11.17 15.41 6.23
C CYS A 34 -12.10 16.28 7.06
N ILE A 35 -13.40 16.03 7.01
CA ILE A 35 -14.38 16.79 7.79
C ILE A 35 -14.10 16.76 9.30
N ILE A 36 -13.47 15.69 9.80
CA ILE A 36 -13.18 15.52 11.24
C ILE A 36 -11.92 16.26 11.67
N CYS A 37 -10.86 16.26 10.86
CA CYS A 37 -9.53 16.71 11.31
C CYS A 37 -8.82 17.67 10.37
N GLY A 38 -9.49 18.11 9.30
CA GLY A 38 -8.98 19.04 8.29
C GLY A 38 -7.80 18.50 7.46
N THR A 39 -7.36 17.26 7.69
CA THR A 39 -6.22 16.70 6.96
C THR A 39 -6.60 16.47 5.50
N HIS A 40 -5.76 16.95 4.59
CA HIS A 40 -5.91 16.69 3.16
C HIS A 40 -5.82 15.19 2.86
N LYS A 41 -6.77 14.70 2.08
CA LYS A 41 -6.92 13.29 1.68
C LYS A 41 -7.03 13.24 0.17
N ASN A 42 -6.48 12.18 -0.40
CA ASN A 42 -6.75 11.82 -1.78
C ASN A 42 -6.86 10.30 -1.93
N THR A 43 -7.55 9.88 -2.99
CA THR A 43 -7.59 8.49 -3.41
C THR A 43 -7.63 8.43 -4.93
N LEU A 44 -6.95 7.44 -5.49
CA LEU A 44 -7.08 7.11 -6.90
C LEU A 44 -8.39 6.34 -7.11
N THR A 45 -9.05 6.60 -8.22
CA THR A 45 -10.31 5.96 -8.62
C THR A 45 -10.17 5.30 -9.98
N GLY A 46 -11.21 4.55 -10.38
CA GLY A 46 -11.38 4.16 -11.78
C GLY A 46 -11.99 5.28 -12.62
N GLU A 47 -12.21 5.01 -13.91
CA GLU A 47 -12.91 5.90 -14.84
C GLU A 47 -14.30 6.33 -14.33
N ASN A 48 -14.98 5.46 -13.60
CA ASN A 48 -16.30 5.72 -13.00
C ASN A 48 -16.23 6.60 -11.73
N TRP A 49 -15.06 7.13 -11.35
CA TRP A 49 -14.84 7.90 -10.12
C TRP A 49 -15.19 7.15 -8.81
N GLU A 50 -15.35 5.84 -8.88
CA GLU A 50 -15.68 5.02 -7.71
C GLU A 50 -14.44 4.72 -6.88
N VAL A 51 -14.56 4.97 -5.56
CA VAL A 51 -13.55 4.57 -4.59
C VAL A 51 -13.69 3.08 -4.30
N LYS A 52 -12.80 2.27 -4.87
CA LYS A 52 -12.81 0.81 -4.68
C LYS A 52 -12.72 0.43 -3.21
N THR A 53 -13.71 -0.33 -2.76
CA THR A 53 -13.68 -1.01 -1.47
C THR A 53 -13.07 -2.39 -1.63
N HIS A 54 -12.01 -2.68 -0.87
CA HIS A 54 -11.45 -4.02 -0.81
C HIS A 54 -11.98 -4.78 0.41
N SER A 55 -12.28 -6.05 0.23
CA SER A 55 -12.62 -6.97 1.30
C SER A 55 -11.44 -7.14 2.27
N LYS A 56 -11.73 -7.56 3.51
CA LYS A 56 -10.69 -7.88 4.51
C LYS A 56 -9.67 -8.90 3.96
N LYS A 57 -10.13 -9.88 3.19
CA LYS A 57 -9.30 -10.93 2.57
C LYS A 57 -8.34 -10.33 1.54
N GLU A 58 -8.83 -9.52 0.61
CA GLU A 58 -7.98 -8.85 -0.40
C GLU A 58 -6.92 -7.95 0.24
N ILE A 59 -7.28 -7.23 1.32
CA ILE A 59 -6.32 -6.41 2.07
C ILE A 59 -5.23 -7.27 2.70
N LEU A 60 -5.58 -8.40 3.31
CA LEU A 60 -4.61 -9.32 3.91
C LEU A 60 -3.70 -9.96 2.86
N ASP A 61 -4.27 -10.39 1.73
CA ASP A 61 -3.50 -10.99 0.64
C ASP A 61 -2.55 -9.96 0.01
N ALA A 62 -3.01 -8.72 -0.19
CA ALA A 62 -2.16 -7.63 -0.65
C ALA A 62 -1.02 -7.34 0.33
N LYS A 63 -1.28 -7.34 1.65
CA LYS A 63 -0.23 -7.20 2.68
C LYS A 63 0.79 -8.35 2.60
N ARG A 64 0.33 -9.59 2.42
CA ARG A 64 1.20 -10.78 2.27
C ARG A 64 2.08 -10.65 1.03
N LYS A 65 1.49 -10.32 -0.12
CA LYS A 65 2.22 -10.09 -1.38
C LYS A 65 3.26 -8.99 -1.24
N ARG A 66 2.92 -7.84 -0.65
CA ARG A 66 3.86 -6.73 -0.40
C ARG A 66 5.07 -7.17 0.45
N LYS A 67 4.84 -7.91 1.54
CA LYS A 67 5.92 -8.46 2.37
C LYS A 67 6.84 -9.39 1.58
N LYS A 68 6.26 -10.29 0.77
CA LYS A 68 7.02 -11.20 -0.11
C LYS A 68 7.86 -10.42 -1.13
N THR A 69 7.28 -9.45 -1.83
CA THR A 69 7.99 -8.61 -2.80
C THR A 69 9.14 -7.83 -2.17
N ALA A 70 8.94 -7.25 -0.98
CA ALA A 70 9.99 -6.53 -0.27
C ALA A 70 11.17 -7.45 0.11
N MET A 71 10.89 -8.67 0.55
CA MET A 71 11.91 -9.67 0.84
C MET A 71 12.67 -10.10 -0.42
N ASN A 72 11.95 -10.43 -1.50
CA ASN A 72 12.56 -10.79 -2.78
C ASN A 72 13.44 -9.67 -3.33
N LYS A 73 13.04 -8.41 -3.16
CA LYS A 73 13.86 -7.24 -3.55
C LYS A 73 15.17 -7.19 -2.75
N LYS A 74 15.14 -7.46 -1.45
CA LYS A 74 16.36 -7.52 -0.62
C LYS A 74 17.26 -8.69 -1.01
N ALA A 75 16.67 -9.86 -1.23
CA ALA A 75 17.41 -11.06 -1.61
C ALA A 75 18.07 -10.92 -2.99
N LYS A 76 17.35 -10.36 -3.98
CA LYS A 76 17.91 -10.10 -5.31
C LYS A 76 19.11 -9.15 -5.26
N LYS A 77 19.12 -8.16 -4.37
CA LYS A 77 20.29 -7.29 -4.14
C LYS A 77 21.52 -8.05 -3.65
N LEU A 78 21.33 -9.19 -2.99
CA LEU A 78 22.40 -10.08 -2.52
C LEU A 78 22.68 -11.24 -3.49
N GLY A 79 22.18 -11.18 -4.73
CA GLY A 79 22.37 -12.24 -5.73
C GLY A 79 21.50 -13.49 -5.51
N LEU A 80 20.59 -13.49 -4.53
CA LEU A 80 19.73 -14.63 -4.23
C LEU A 80 18.46 -14.59 -5.09
N LYS A 81 18.14 -15.70 -5.79
CA LYS A 81 16.87 -15.88 -6.48
C LYS A 81 15.83 -16.47 -5.53
N ILE A 82 14.72 -15.75 -5.31
CA ILE A 82 13.59 -16.23 -4.49
C ILE A 82 12.30 -16.05 -5.28
N LEU A 83 11.81 -17.14 -5.86
CA LEU A 83 10.49 -17.23 -6.46
C LEU A 83 9.78 -18.39 -5.76
N ASP A 84 8.85 -18.07 -4.86
CA ASP A 84 8.05 -19.06 -4.11
C ASP A 84 8.83 -20.09 -3.28
N ALA A 85 9.88 -19.64 -2.57
CA ALA A 85 10.58 -20.52 -1.66
C ALA A 85 9.72 -20.92 -0.44
N ASN A 86 9.81 -22.19 -0.04
CA ASN A 86 9.19 -22.78 1.15
C ASN A 86 9.45 -21.91 2.40
N GLU A 87 8.53 -21.92 3.36
CA GLU A 87 8.62 -21.18 4.63
C GLU A 87 9.96 -21.40 5.37
N ASN A 88 10.54 -22.60 5.29
CA ASN A 88 11.86 -22.90 5.84
C ASN A 88 12.98 -22.10 5.15
N VAL A 89 12.93 -22.02 3.81
CA VAL A 89 13.89 -21.25 3.01
C VAL A 89 13.73 -19.75 3.27
N GLN A 90 12.49 -19.27 3.40
CA GLN A 90 12.23 -17.88 3.79
C GLN A 90 12.79 -17.56 5.18
N THR A 91 12.72 -18.51 6.11
CA THR A 91 13.24 -18.34 7.48
C THR A 91 14.77 -18.28 7.48
N TYR A 92 15.44 -19.16 6.74
CA TYR A 92 16.88 -19.12 6.55
C TYR A 92 17.33 -17.78 5.96
N ILE A 93 16.68 -17.32 4.89
CA ILE A 93 17.02 -16.07 4.22
C ILE A 93 16.74 -14.86 5.13
N LYS A 94 15.65 -14.86 5.90
CA LYS A 94 15.40 -13.81 6.90
C LYS A 94 16.55 -13.71 7.91
N ARG A 95 17.07 -14.85 8.37
CA ARG A 95 18.22 -14.90 9.29
C ARG A 95 19.49 -14.37 8.62
N TYR A 96 19.77 -14.83 7.39
CA TYR A 96 20.92 -14.36 6.62
C TYR A 96 20.87 -12.85 6.36
N LEU A 97 19.73 -12.34 5.88
CA LEU A 97 19.50 -10.91 5.67
C LEU A 97 19.71 -10.10 6.94
N ARG A 98 19.23 -10.59 8.10
CA ARG A 98 19.40 -9.90 9.38
C ARG A 98 20.88 -9.80 9.78
N ASN A 99 21.65 -10.84 9.55
CA ASN A 99 23.08 -10.85 9.86
C ASN A 99 23.85 -9.95 8.90
N ALA A 100 23.60 -10.06 7.60
CA ALA A 100 24.27 -9.24 6.57
C ALA A 100 24.01 -7.73 6.73
N THR A 101 22.90 -7.32 7.36
CA THR A 101 22.62 -5.90 7.65
C THR A 101 23.07 -5.43 9.03
N LYS A 102 23.63 -6.31 9.88
CA LYS A 102 24.20 -5.92 11.18
C LYS A 102 25.68 -5.56 11.10
N GLU A 103 26.36 -5.97 10.03
CA GLU A 103 27.79 -5.76 9.81
C GLU A 103 28.11 -4.53 8.94
N GLY A 104 27.16 -3.62 8.74
CA GLY A 104 27.35 -2.33 8.08
C GLY A 104 26.70 -1.20 8.85
#